data_AF-A0A9E3C4K6-F1
#
_entry.id   AF-A0A9E3C4K6-F1
#
_cell.length_a   1.000
_cell.length_b   1.000
_cell.length_c   1.000
_cell.angle_alpha   90.00
_cell.angle_beta   90.00
_cell.angle_gamma   90.00
#
_symmetry.space_group_name_H-M   'P 1'
#
loop_
_entity.id
_entity.type
_entity.pdbx_description
1 polymer ?
#
loop_
_entity_poly.entity_id
_entity_poly.type
_entity_poly.pdbx_seq_one_letter_code
_entity_poly.pdbx_strand_id
1 'polypeptide(L)'
;MEKSLVVQGKSLEDALDKAAVLLHWPKERIAYEILQEPTPGRYGQSGVPCKLRVTPVSPAAEELAPDNPRMQEAEQRLPGAERDLEVMPSPVFLLSLQNLVSLVPRVSLFPDPTPMPPTQQEPREIIGDVNLGSGPLCHDGDVRIHGHVRKGLRVQAAGSIHVLGDVETAFLDAGGDIVLTGGLLGTARSRAGSIACRFAQGARLDAPQGDIAIRESAMHAHIRAGRSVTVGDILLGGSCYAEGLIEVRIAGSDSGVPTTLIAGPNKRLYEEVEAIRDRAQRTIAELRENDALCRALLPQEEAGAALPVSDRLRLWRALAAKARAGDALMQMSRQKSRLLGMINADHTARVCVTGRAYPRVKVIVDDQAQDLRDVIQYATFSKDYEAGELRITPYR
;
A
#
# COMPACT_ATOMS: atom_id res chain seq x y z
N MET A 1 -1.37 -20.31 36.45
CA MET A 1 0.04 -20.23 36.86
C MET A 1 0.81 -19.58 35.71
N GLU A 2 0.76 -18.26 35.55
CA GLU A 2 1.43 -17.31 36.46
C GLU A 2 2.80 -17.86 36.87
N LYS A 3 3.82 -17.51 36.11
CA LYS A 3 5.20 -17.49 36.60
C LYS A 3 5.57 -16.03 36.74
N SER A 4 5.06 -15.40 37.79
CA SER A 4 5.64 -14.14 38.24
C SER A 4 7.01 -14.48 38.84
N LEU A 5 8.06 -14.02 38.17
CA LEU A 5 9.44 -14.28 38.57
C LEU A 5 9.92 -13.08 39.39
N VAL A 6 10.39 -13.30 40.62
CA VAL A 6 11.00 -12.22 41.40
C VAL A 6 12.51 -12.23 41.15
N VAL A 7 13.04 -11.15 40.59
CA VAL A 7 14.45 -11.00 40.23
C VAL A 7 15.06 -9.85 41.02
N GLN A 8 16.30 -10.02 41.46
CA GLN A 8 17.04 -8.98 42.19
C GLN A 8 18.28 -8.55 41.41
N GLY A 9 18.52 -7.26 41.33
CA GLY A 9 19.67 -6.66 40.63
C GLY A 9 20.24 -5.48 41.39
N LYS A 10 21.45 -5.06 41.05
CA LYS A 10 22.07 -3.91 41.72
C LYS A 10 21.43 -2.58 41.27
N SER A 11 20.91 -2.56 40.05
CA SER A 11 20.11 -1.48 39.46
C SER A 11 18.86 -2.07 38.80
N LEU A 12 17.90 -1.20 38.44
CA LEU A 12 16.69 -1.59 37.72
C LEU A 12 17.02 -2.30 36.40
N GLU A 13 17.97 -1.75 35.64
CA GLU A 13 18.40 -2.28 34.35
C GLU A 13 19.07 -3.66 34.50
N ASP A 14 19.96 -3.83 35.48
CA ASP A 14 20.63 -5.10 35.77
C ASP A 14 19.62 -6.19 36.20
N ALA A 15 18.55 -5.80 36.91
CA ALA A 15 17.47 -6.72 37.27
C ALA A 15 16.62 -7.13 36.04
N LEU A 16 16.34 -6.21 35.13
CA LEU A 16 15.60 -6.47 33.88
C LEU A 16 16.42 -7.29 32.88
N ASP A 17 17.73 -7.05 32.78
CA ASP A 17 18.65 -7.89 32.00
C ASP A 17 18.65 -9.33 32.47
N LYS A 18 18.76 -9.54 33.77
CA LYS A 18 18.69 -10.88 34.37
C LYS A 18 17.33 -11.52 34.14
N ALA A 19 16.25 -10.76 34.23
CA ALA A 19 14.90 -11.25 33.96
C ALA A 19 14.72 -11.65 32.49
N ALA A 20 15.22 -10.85 31.54
CA ALA A 20 15.19 -11.13 30.11
C ALA A 20 15.94 -12.41 29.76
N VAL A 21 17.13 -12.62 30.36
CA VAL A 21 17.89 -13.86 30.19
C VAL A 21 17.17 -15.05 30.80
N LEU A 22 16.60 -14.93 32.00
CA LEU A 22 15.90 -16.04 32.66
C LEU A 22 14.58 -16.42 31.98
N LEU A 23 13.89 -15.47 31.36
CA LEU A 23 12.63 -15.67 30.64
C LEU A 23 12.83 -15.89 29.12
N HIS A 24 14.06 -15.75 28.62
CA HIS A 24 14.43 -15.82 27.20
C HIS A 24 13.65 -14.85 26.28
N TRP A 25 13.19 -13.71 26.83
CA TRP A 25 12.35 -12.72 26.13
C TRP A 25 13.03 -11.33 26.10
N PRO A 26 12.78 -10.51 25.07
CA PRO A 26 13.33 -9.15 25.00
C PRO A 26 12.69 -8.24 26.07
N LYS A 27 13.44 -7.26 26.57
CA LYS A 27 13.05 -6.40 27.70
C LYS A 27 11.73 -5.65 27.48
N GLU A 28 11.37 -5.32 26.24
CA GLU A 28 10.14 -4.56 25.95
C GLU A 28 8.85 -5.38 26.11
N ARG A 29 8.94 -6.72 26.19
CA ARG A 29 7.77 -7.62 26.25
C ARG A 29 7.52 -8.18 27.65
N ILE A 30 8.06 -7.49 28.65
CA ILE A 30 8.11 -7.92 30.02
C ILE A 30 7.42 -6.86 30.88
N ALA A 31 6.27 -7.19 31.46
CA ALA A 31 5.64 -6.35 32.47
C ALA A 31 6.37 -6.58 33.81
N TYR A 32 6.63 -5.51 34.55
CA TYR A 32 7.31 -5.61 35.84
C TYR A 32 6.68 -4.68 36.87
N GLU A 33 6.74 -5.11 38.12
CA GLU A 33 6.32 -4.35 39.30
C GLU A 33 7.52 -4.22 40.24
N ILE A 34 7.85 -2.98 40.63
CA ILE A 34 8.98 -2.70 41.52
C ILE A 34 8.55 -2.99 42.94
N LEU A 35 9.16 -4.01 43.56
CA LEU A 35 8.92 -4.33 44.97
C LEU A 35 9.87 -3.57 45.89
N GLN A 36 11.07 -3.20 45.41
CA GLN A 36 12.07 -2.49 46.20
C GLN A 36 13.03 -1.68 45.30
N GLU A 37 13.20 -0.39 45.59
CA GLU A 37 14.08 0.52 44.85
C GLU A 37 15.56 0.40 45.27
N PRO A 38 16.52 0.52 44.33
CA PRO A 38 17.94 0.42 44.65
C PRO A 38 18.42 1.68 45.38
N THR A 39 19.08 1.49 46.52
CA THR A 39 19.73 2.59 47.26
C THR A 39 21.24 2.41 47.21
N PRO A 40 22.01 3.37 46.61
CA PRO A 40 23.46 3.25 46.54
C PRO A 40 24.08 3.43 47.93
N GLY A 41 24.88 2.45 48.35
CA GLY A 41 25.62 2.51 49.61
C GLY A 41 26.77 3.53 49.53
N ARG A 42 26.93 4.36 50.57
CA ARG A 42 28.03 5.33 50.70
C ARG A 42 29.05 4.79 51.70
N TYR A 43 30.35 4.96 51.42
CA TYR A 43 31.45 4.59 52.31
C TYR A 43 31.46 3.13 52.79
N GLY A 44 31.72 2.19 51.88
CA GLY A 44 32.04 0.80 52.25
C GLY A 44 30.88 -0.04 52.82
N GLN A 45 29.66 0.50 52.87
CA GLN A 45 28.45 -0.27 53.16
C GLN A 45 27.76 -0.70 51.86
N SER A 46 27.32 -1.96 51.80
CA SER A 46 26.64 -2.53 50.63
C SER A 46 25.26 -1.90 50.46
N GLY A 47 24.98 -1.36 49.27
CA GLY A 47 23.67 -0.82 48.91
C GLY A 47 22.58 -1.89 48.90
N VAL A 48 21.33 -1.46 49.05
CA VAL A 48 20.16 -2.35 49.00
C VAL A 48 19.85 -2.64 47.52
N PRO A 49 19.82 -3.91 47.08
CA PRO A 49 19.57 -4.25 45.70
C PRO A 49 18.09 -4.06 45.32
N CYS A 50 17.85 -3.72 44.07
CA CYS A 50 16.50 -3.61 43.50
C CYS A 50 15.85 -4.99 43.40
N LYS A 51 14.55 -5.09 43.73
CA LYS A 51 13.76 -6.31 43.56
C LYS A 51 12.54 -6.03 42.68
N LEU A 52 12.38 -6.84 41.63
CA LEU A 52 11.30 -6.71 40.65
C LEU A 52 10.49 -8.00 40.60
N ARG A 53 9.17 -7.90 40.51
CA ARG A 53 8.29 -9.02 40.15
C ARG A 53 7.93 -8.88 38.67
N VAL A 54 8.21 -9.91 37.91
CA VAL A 54 8.23 -9.85 36.45
C VAL A 54 7.26 -10.86 35.85
N THR A 55 6.40 -10.43 34.93
CA THR A 55 5.41 -11.27 34.25
C THR A 55 5.52 -11.16 32.71
N PRO A 56 5.52 -12.30 31.99
CA PRO A 56 5.54 -12.31 30.53
C PRO A 56 4.17 -11.91 29.94
N VAL A 57 4.14 -10.93 29.02
CA VAL A 57 2.92 -10.50 28.31
C VAL A 57 2.77 -11.24 26.98
N SER A 58 1.69 -12.03 26.81
CA SER A 58 1.39 -12.77 25.57
C SER A 58 0.55 -11.94 24.59
N PRO A 59 0.81 -11.96 23.26
CA PRO A 59 0.23 -11.02 22.29
C PRO A 59 -1.19 -11.35 21.79
N ALA A 60 -2.05 -12.02 22.58
CA ALA A 60 -3.41 -12.42 22.16
C ALA A 60 -4.48 -12.35 23.26
N ALA A 61 -4.29 -11.53 24.29
CA ALA A 61 -5.29 -11.32 25.36
C ALA A 61 -5.39 -9.84 25.75
N GLU A 62 -5.57 -9.01 24.72
CA GLU A 62 -6.46 -7.86 24.75
C GLU A 62 -7.92 -8.36 24.92
N GLU A 63 -8.75 -7.66 25.72
CA GLU A 63 -10.09 -8.02 26.23
C GLU A 63 -10.15 -8.95 27.48
N LEU A 64 -10.78 -8.42 28.56
CA LEU A 64 -11.28 -9.04 29.82
C LEU A 64 -10.37 -9.16 31.09
N ALA A 65 -10.42 -8.08 31.92
CA ALA A 65 -10.70 -8.04 33.38
C ALA A 65 -9.62 -8.45 34.45
N PRO A 66 -9.70 -7.98 35.74
CA PRO A 66 -10.82 -7.28 36.40
C PRO A 66 -10.50 -5.96 37.14
N ASP A 67 -11.54 -5.11 37.16
CA ASP A 67 -11.99 -4.17 38.19
C ASP A 67 -11.02 -3.69 39.29
N ASN A 68 -10.66 -2.40 39.20
CA ASN A 68 -10.27 -1.60 40.36
C ASN A 68 -11.24 -0.40 40.51
N PRO A 69 -12.07 -0.34 41.58
CA PRO A 69 -13.29 0.49 41.65
C PRO A 69 -13.06 1.97 42.05
N ARG A 70 -11.99 2.63 41.59
CA ARG A 70 -11.69 4.02 41.98
C ARG A 70 -11.35 4.99 40.85
N MET A 71 -11.72 4.66 39.62
CA MET A 71 -11.46 5.50 38.44
C MET A 71 -12.75 6.02 37.76
N GLN A 72 -13.85 6.20 38.51
CA GLN A 72 -15.07 6.83 37.96
C GLN A 72 -15.08 8.37 38.04
N GLU A 73 -14.01 9.00 38.52
CA GLU A 73 -13.97 10.47 38.67
C GLU A 73 -12.91 11.19 37.83
N ALA A 74 -12.19 10.50 36.92
CA ALA A 74 -11.04 11.11 36.24
C ALA A 74 -11.12 11.21 34.70
N GLU A 75 -12.29 10.99 34.09
CA GLU A 75 -12.44 11.12 32.62
C GLU A 75 -12.93 12.52 32.17
N GLN A 76 -12.71 13.53 33.01
CA GLN A 76 -12.76 14.92 32.60
C GLN A 76 -11.35 15.51 32.58
N ARG A 77 -10.73 15.58 31.38
CA ARG A 77 -9.99 16.75 30.83
C ARG A 77 -8.97 16.35 29.74
N LEU A 78 -9.36 16.57 28.47
CA LEU A 78 -8.62 17.19 27.33
C LEU A 78 -7.24 16.62 26.87
N PRO A 79 -6.70 17.00 25.70
CA PRO A 79 -7.25 17.01 24.33
C PRO A 79 -6.26 16.45 23.26
N GLY A 80 -6.72 16.31 22.01
CA GLY A 80 -5.83 16.44 20.84
C GLY A 80 -5.43 15.14 20.13
N ALA A 81 -6.39 14.48 19.50
CA ALA A 81 -6.13 13.63 18.34
C ALA A 81 -6.94 14.19 17.17
N GLU A 82 -6.25 14.39 16.05
CA GLU A 82 -6.75 14.99 14.82
C GLU A 82 -8.00 14.26 14.35
N ARG A 83 -9.12 14.99 14.29
CA ARG A 83 -10.40 14.45 13.85
C ARG A 83 -10.38 14.31 12.33
N ASP A 84 -10.09 13.10 11.87
CA ASP A 84 -10.64 12.63 10.61
C ASP A 84 -12.18 12.69 10.71
N LEU A 85 -12.79 13.39 9.77
CA LEU A 85 -14.22 13.65 9.73
C LEU A 85 -14.96 12.35 9.38
N GLU A 86 -15.29 11.53 10.39
CA GLU A 86 -16.26 10.47 10.22
C GLU A 86 -17.66 11.09 10.07
N VAL A 87 -18.07 11.25 8.81
CA VAL A 87 -19.46 11.62 8.48
C VAL A 87 -20.32 10.37 8.69
N MET A 88 -20.81 10.16 9.91
CA MET A 88 -21.89 9.22 10.18
C MET A 88 -23.22 9.88 9.77
N PRO A 89 -24.08 9.24 8.95
CA PRO A 89 -25.42 9.74 8.72
C PRO A 89 -26.23 9.65 10.03
N SER A 90 -27.01 10.68 10.33
CA SER A 90 -27.86 10.75 11.53
C SER A 90 -28.83 9.55 11.62
N PRO A 91 -29.18 9.06 12.81
CA PRO A 91 -30.06 7.89 13.00
C PRO A 91 -31.47 8.05 12.40
N VAL A 92 -31.90 9.30 12.12
CA VAL A 92 -33.17 9.58 11.43
C VAL A 92 -33.14 9.14 9.95
N PHE A 93 -31.96 9.04 9.34
CA PHE A 93 -31.79 8.65 7.93
C PHE A 93 -31.96 7.13 7.71
N LEU A 94 -31.66 6.31 8.73
CA LEU A 94 -31.79 4.85 8.63
C LEU A 94 -33.24 4.36 8.81
N LEU A 95 -34.07 5.10 9.53
CA LEU A 95 -35.47 4.74 9.78
C LEU A 95 -36.39 5.01 8.58
N SER A 96 -36.01 5.90 7.66
CA SER A 96 -36.80 6.21 6.46
C SER A 96 -36.66 5.18 5.34
N LEU A 97 -35.58 4.39 5.31
CA LEU A 97 -35.36 3.37 4.26
C LEU A 97 -35.84 1.98 4.66
N GLN A 98 -36.01 1.69 5.95
CA GLN A 98 -36.52 0.40 6.42
C GLN A 98 -38.04 0.21 6.18
N ASN A 99 -38.81 1.29 6.07
CA ASN A 99 -40.27 1.22 5.94
C ASN A 99 -40.81 1.24 4.51
N LEU A 100 -39.96 1.29 3.48
CA LEU A 100 -40.41 1.32 2.07
C LEU A 100 -40.16 0.01 1.30
N VAL A 101 -39.57 -1.01 1.93
CA VAL A 101 -39.22 -2.28 1.26
C VAL A 101 -40.05 -3.48 1.76
N SER A 102 -40.88 -3.32 2.80
CA SER A 102 -41.55 -4.45 3.47
C SER A 102 -42.93 -4.85 2.94
N LEU A 103 -43.41 -4.32 1.81
CA LEU A 103 -44.79 -4.56 1.33
C LEU A 103 -44.93 -5.15 -0.07
N VAL A 104 -43.92 -5.89 -0.55
CA VAL A 104 -44.09 -6.78 -1.70
C VAL A 104 -43.91 -8.22 -1.23
N PRO A 105 -44.96 -9.04 -1.16
CA PRO A 105 -44.79 -10.47 -0.94
C PRO A 105 -44.14 -11.06 -2.20
N ARG A 106 -42.82 -11.25 -2.17
CA ARG A 106 -42.12 -12.07 -3.16
C ARG A 106 -42.44 -13.53 -2.87
N VAL A 107 -43.44 -14.05 -3.57
CA VAL A 107 -43.60 -15.49 -3.77
C VAL A 107 -42.42 -15.96 -4.63
N SER A 108 -41.39 -16.51 -3.98
CA SER A 108 -40.26 -17.17 -4.66
C SER A 108 -40.70 -18.58 -5.07
N LEU A 109 -41.13 -18.73 -6.32
CA LEU A 109 -41.47 -20.01 -6.96
C LEU A 109 -40.25 -20.70 -7.63
N PHE A 110 -39.03 -20.30 -7.29
CA PHE A 110 -37.82 -20.95 -7.79
C PHE A 110 -37.05 -21.59 -6.64
N PRO A 111 -36.68 -22.88 -6.74
CA PRO A 111 -35.76 -23.46 -5.78
C PRO A 111 -34.44 -22.69 -5.84
N ASP A 112 -33.85 -22.42 -4.67
CA ASP A 112 -32.54 -21.79 -4.56
C ASP A 112 -31.55 -22.50 -5.50
N PRO A 113 -30.80 -21.77 -6.35
CA PRO A 113 -29.75 -22.39 -7.12
C PRO A 113 -28.74 -22.95 -6.14
N THR A 114 -28.58 -24.26 -6.13
CA THR A 114 -27.50 -24.94 -5.43
C THR A 114 -26.19 -24.25 -5.78
N PRO A 115 -25.31 -23.96 -4.79
CA PRO A 115 -24.02 -23.35 -5.09
C PRO A 115 -23.23 -24.32 -5.97
N MET A 116 -23.13 -23.98 -7.26
CA MET A 116 -22.23 -24.68 -8.16
C MET A 116 -20.80 -24.46 -7.63
N PRO A 117 -19.95 -25.50 -7.62
CA PRO A 117 -18.53 -25.32 -7.33
C PRO A 117 -17.96 -24.26 -8.30
N PRO A 118 -16.94 -23.47 -7.88
CA PRO A 118 -16.31 -22.50 -8.77
C PRO A 118 -15.90 -23.26 -10.04
N THR A 119 -16.47 -22.87 -11.18
CA THR A 119 -16.09 -23.40 -12.47
C THR A 119 -14.62 -23.08 -12.65
N GLN A 120 -13.74 -24.06 -12.39
CA GLN A 120 -12.36 -23.99 -12.84
C GLN A 120 -12.44 -24.01 -14.37
N GLN A 121 -12.50 -22.82 -14.98
CA GLN A 121 -12.42 -22.70 -16.42
C GLN A 121 -11.06 -23.26 -16.82
N GLU A 122 -11.08 -24.30 -17.65
CA GLU A 122 -9.84 -24.94 -18.12
C GLU A 122 -8.97 -23.88 -18.81
N PRO A 123 -7.65 -23.87 -18.55
CA PRO A 123 -6.75 -22.92 -19.18
C PRO A 123 -6.85 -23.06 -20.69
N ARG A 124 -7.04 -21.94 -21.40
CA ARG A 124 -7.07 -21.95 -22.85
C ARG A 124 -5.67 -22.16 -23.39
N GLU A 125 -5.40 -23.37 -23.85
CA GLU A 125 -4.13 -23.74 -24.46
C GLU A 125 -4.18 -23.53 -25.98
N ILE A 126 -3.23 -22.74 -26.50
CA ILE A 126 -3.05 -22.49 -27.93
C ILE A 126 -1.73 -23.14 -28.34
N ILE A 127 -1.85 -24.25 -29.06
CA ILE A 127 -0.71 -24.98 -29.61
C ILE A 127 -0.34 -24.32 -30.95
N GLY A 128 0.70 -23.48 -30.92
CA GLY A 128 1.25 -22.81 -32.11
C GLY A 128 1.32 -21.29 -31.99
N ASP A 129 1.67 -20.66 -33.11
CA ASP A 129 1.84 -19.21 -33.21
C ASP A 129 0.48 -18.49 -33.31
N VAL A 130 0.39 -17.36 -32.62
CA VAL A 130 -0.81 -16.50 -32.63
C VAL A 130 -0.60 -15.36 -33.62
N ASN A 131 -1.33 -15.43 -34.74
CA ASN A 131 -1.23 -14.52 -35.87
C ASN A 131 -2.46 -13.61 -35.99
N LEU A 132 -2.41 -12.59 -36.85
CA LEU A 132 -3.56 -11.70 -37.13
C LEU A 132 -4.84 -12.47 -37.52
N GLY A 133 -4.70 -13.63 -38.16
CA GLY A 133 -5.84 -14.49 -38.53
C GLY A 133 -6.59 -15.12 -37.34
N SER A 134 -5.97 -15.17 -36.15
CA SER A 134 -6.61 -15.69 -34.94
C SER A 134 -7.54 -14.68 -34.25
N GLY A 135 -7.47 -13.40 -34.66
CA GLY A 135 -8.26 -12.33 -34.05
C GLY A 135 -7.79 -11.95 -32.63
N PRO A 136 -8.41 -10.93 -32.02
CA PRO A 136 -8.11 -10.56 -30.64
C PRO A 136 -8.48 -11.71 -29.69
N LEU A 137 -7.53 -12.10 -28.84
CA LEU A 137 -7.73 -13.19 -27.90
C LEU A 137 -8.24 -12.61 -26.58
N CYS A 138 -9.51 -12.83 -26.25
CA CYS A 138 -10.09 -12.49 -24.95
C CYS A 138 -10.54 -13.78 -24.27
N HIS A 139 -10.10 -14.02 -23.03
CA HIS A 139 -10.48 -15.20 -22.27
C HIS A 139 -10.65 -14.86 -20.77
N ASP A 140 -11.67 -15.44 -20.15
CA ASP A 140 -12.02 -15.17 -18.74
C ASP A 140 -11.25 -16.06 -17.74
N GLY A 141 -10.34 -16.90 -18.24
CA GLY A 141 -9.43 -17.73 -17.45
C GLY A 141 -7.96 -17.52 -17.82
N ASP A 142 -7.14 -18.52 -17.52
CA ASP A 142 -5.71 -18.53 -17.86
C ASP A 142 -5.51 -18.81 -19.35
N VAL A 143 -4.48 -18.21 -19.95
CA VAL A 143 -4.12 -18.40 -21.36
C VAL A 143 -2.70 -18.91 -21.46
N ARG A 144 -2.52 -20.03 -22.15
CA ARG A 144 -1.20 -20.62 -22.43
C ARG A 144 -0.95 -20.65 -23.93
N ILE A 145 0.12 -20.02 -24.38
CA ILE A 145 0.51 -19.94 -25.78
C ILE A 145 1.85 -20.66 -25.93
N HIS A 146 1.86 -21.74 -26.71
CA HIS A 146 3.09 -22.51 -26.94
C HIS A 146 4.01 -21.90 -28.00
N GLY A 147 3.48 -21.09 -28.92
CA GLY A 147 4.25 -20.43 -29.97
C GLY A 147 4.55 -18.96 -29.69
N HIS A 148 4.85 -18.25 -30.78
CA HIS A 148 5.13 -16.82 -30.78
C HIS A 148 3.85 -15.98 -30.90
N VAL A 149 3.86 -14.79 -30.32
CA VAL A 149 2.80 -13.80 -30.51
C VAL A 149 3.28 -12.76 -31.52
N ARG A 150 2.65 -12.74 -32.70
CA ARG A 150 3.04 -11.82 -33.78
C ARG A 150 2.52 -10.40 -33.57
N LYS A 151 3.12 -9.48 -34.34
CA LYS A 151 2.83 -8.05 -34.35
C LYS A 151 1.35 -7.71 -34.51
N GLY A 152 0.91 -6.73 -33.71
CA GLY A 152 -0.41 -6.11 -33.80
C GLY A 152 -1.51 -6.87 -33.06
N LEU A 153 -1.18 -7.94 -32.35
CA LEU A 153 -2.16 -8.71 -31.59
C LEU A 153 -2.42 -8.10 -30.21
N ARG A 154 -3.67 -8.22 -29.74
CA ARG A 154 -4.05 -7.96 -28.36
C ARG A 154 -4.51 -9.26 -27.70
N VAL A 155 -3.85 -9.63 -26.61
CA VAL A 155 -4.21 -10.77 -25.77
C VAL A 155 -4.68 -10.24 -24.42
N GLN A 156 -5.91 -10.58 -24.06
CA GLN A 156 -6.54 -10.22 -22.80
C GLN A 156 -6.96 -11.50 -22.09
N ALA A 157 -6.49 -11.66 -20.86
CA ALA A 157 -6.88 -12.77 -19.99
C ALA A 157 -7.33 -12.20 -18.64
N ALA A 158 -8.44 -12.69 -18.10
CA ALA A 158 -8.82 -12.36 -16.73
C ALA A 158 -7.94 -13.09 -15.70
N GLY A 159 -7.38 -14.26 -16.08
CA GLY A 159 -6.37 -14.99 -15.32
C GLY A 159 -4.94 -14.57 -15.68
N SER A 160 -4.04 -15.56 -15.67
CA SER A 160 -2.61 -15.42 -15.99
C SER A 160 -2.33 -15.74 -17.46
N ILE A 161 -1.28 -15.12 -18.02
CA ILE A 161 -0.83 -15.35 -19.39
C ILE A 161 0.56 -15.99 -19.37
N HIS A 162 0.68 -17.16 -19.99
CA HIS A 162 1.95 -17.85 -20.18
C HIS A 162 2.27 -17.95 -21.67
N VAL A 163 3.41 -17.40 -22.09
CA VAL A 163 3.89 -17.50 -23.47
C VAL A 163 5.25 -18.17 -23.46
N LEU A 164 5.37 -19.27 -24.21
CA LEU A 164 6.63 -20.00 -24.35
C LEU A 164 7.55 -19.38 -25.42
N GLY A 165 6.97 -18.79 -26.47
CA GLY A 165 7.71 -18.08 -27.51
C GLY A 165 7.99 -16.60 -27.20
N ASP A 166 8.42 -15.89 -28.24
CA ASP A 166 8.66 -14.45 -28.22
C ASP A 166 7.39 -13.66 -28.53
N VAL A 167 7.31 -12.45 -27.97
CA VAL A 167 6.19 -11.52 -28.16
C VAL A 167 6.68 -10.33 -28.97
N GLU A 168 6.28 -10.30 -30.24
CA GLU A 168 6.68 -9.28 -31.20
C GLU A 168 5.58 -8.23 -31.34
N THR A 169 5.82 -6.99 -30.92
CA THR A 169 4.94 -5.82 -31.10
C THR A 169 3.46 -6.10 -30.78
N ALA A 170 3.19 -6.76 -29.66
CA ALA A 170 1.85 -7.10 -29.19
C ALA A 170 1.51 -6.41 -27.86
N PHE A 171 0.23 -6.44 -27.51
CA PHE A 171 -0.29 -5.93 -26.24
C PHE A 171 -0.85 -7.10 -25.42
N LEU A 172 -0.27 -7.34 -24.25
CA LEU A 172 -0.72 -8.34 -23.29
C LEU A 172 -1.35 -7.64 -22.08
N ASP A 173 -2.57 -8.02 -21.70
CA ASP A 173 -3.25 -7.57 -20.49
C ASP A 173 -3.75 -8.79 -19.72
N ALA A 174 -3.14 -9.06 -18.57
CA ALA A 174 -3.51 -10.16 -17.69
C ALA A 174 -4.10 -9.63 -16.39
N GLY A 175 -5.14 -10.28 -15.88
CA GLY A 175 -5.61 -10.03 -14.51
C GLY A 175 -4.60 -10.51 -13.47
N GLY A 176 -3.98 -11.68 -13.71
CA GLY A 176 -2.94 -12.29 -12.88
C GLY A 176 -1.53 -12.09 -13.42
N ASP A 177 -0.70 -13.14 -13.35
CA ASP A 177 0.71 -13.09 -13.72
C ASP A 177 0.93 -13.15 -15.24
N ILE A 178 2.02 -12.55 -15.72
CA ILE A 178 2.48 -12.70 -17.10
C ILE A 178 3.86 -13.35 -17.08
N VAL A 179 3.96 -14.57 -17.61
CA VAL A 179 5.22 -15.32 -17.69
C VAL A 179 5.59 -15.53 -19.14
N LEU A 180 6.68 -14.90 -19.57
CA LEU A 180 7.25 -15.01 -20.91
C LEU A 180 8.56 -15.77 -20.82
N THR A 181 8.63 -16.94 -21.46
CA THR A 181 9.89 -17.70 -21.55
C THR A 181 10.81 -17.08 -22.61
N GLY A 182 10.23 -16.47 -23.65
CA GLY A 182 10.93 -15.68 -24.64
C GLY A 182 11.09 -14.20 -24.27
N GLY A 183 11.39 -13.40 -25.29
CA GLY A 183 11.53 -11.95 -25.19
C GLY A 183 10.22 -11.19 -25.34
N LEU A 184 10.20 -9.99 -24.76
CA LEU A 184 9.12 -9.01 -24.94
C LEU A 184 9.60 -7.85 -25.80
N LEU A 185 8.99 -7.67 -26.97
CA LEU A 185 9.11 -6.50 -27.82
C LEU A 185 7.76 -5.81 -27.96
N GLY A 186 7.14 -5.37 -26.86
CA GLY A 186 5.79 -4.85 -26.91
C GLY A 186 5.34 -4.23 -25.59
N THR A 187 4.03 -4.25 -25.34
CA THR A 187 3.48 -3.78 -24.06
C THR A 187 2.88 -4.95 -23.31
N ALA A 188 3.29 -5.11 -22.06
CA ALA A 188 2.71 -6.09 -21.15
C ALA A 188 2.22 -5.37 -19.89
N ARG A 189 0.97 -5.61 -19.55
CA ARG A 189 0.31 -5.05 -18.37
C ARG A 189 -0.27 -6.18 -17.54
N SER A 190 0.17 -6.29 -16.30
CA SER A 190 -0.50 -7.11 -15.31
C SER A 190 -1.34 -6.21 -14.40
N ARG A 191 -2.52 -6.66 -13.98
CA ARG A 191 -3.39 -5.87 -13.07
C ARG A 191 -3.10 -6.16 -11.60
N ALA A 192 -3.00 -7.44 -11.24
CA ALA A 192 -2.81 -7.88 -9.85
C ALA A 192 -1.64 -8.87 -9.67
N GLY A 193 -0.90 -9.18 -10.74
CA GLY A 193 0.21 -10.13 -10.72
C GLY A 193 1.57 -9.50 -11.05
N SER A 194 2.55 -10.39 -11.23
CA SER A 194 3.93 -10.08 -11.57
C SER A 194 4.20 -10.34 -13.06
N ILE A 195 5.26 -9.73 -13.59
CA ILE A 195 5.70 -9.97 -14.96
C ILE A 195 7.10 -10.55 -14.97
N ALA A 196 7.26 -11.74 -15.54
CA ALA A 196 8.55 -12.38 -15.75
C ALA A 196 8.83 -12.50 -17.25
N CYS A 197 10.02 -12.07 -17.70
CA CYS A 197 10.46 -12.28 -19.07
C CYS A 197 11.96 -12.56 -19.17
N ARG A 198 12.39 -13.12 -20.31
CA ARG A 198 13.82 -13.34 -20.56
C ARG A 198 14.54 -12.03 -20.84
N PHE A 199 14.06 -11.26 -21.81
CA PHE A 199 14.58 -9.93 -22.14
C PHE A 199 13.43 -9.02 -22.56
N ALA A 200 13.64 -7.71 -22.44
CA ALA A 200 12.67 -6.69 -22.81
C ALA A 200 13.33 -5.62 -23.68
N GLN A 201 12.86 -5.44 -24.91
CA GLN A 201 13.46 -4.48 -25.85
C GLN A 201 12.40 -3.55 -26.44
N GLY A 202 12.59 -2.23 -26.28
CA GLY A 202 11.61 -1.23 -26.72
C GLY A 202 10.23 -1.45 -26.10
N ALA A 203 10.19 -2.11 -24.95
CA ALA A 203 8.99 -2.65 -24.35
C ALA A 203 8.49 -1.77 -23.19
N ARG A 204 7.19 -1.84 -22.93
CA ARG A 204 6.55 -1.20 -21.78
C ARG A 204 5.94 -2.26 -20.87
N LEU A 205 6.43 -2.30 -19.65
CA LEU A 205 6.07 -3.27 -18.62
C LEU A 205 5.41 -2.52 -17.48
N ASP A 206 4.12 -2.77 -17.23
CA ASP A 206 3.35 -2.14 -16.16
C ASP A 206 2.75 -3.22 -15.24
N ALA A 207 3.28 -3.35 -14.02
CA ALA A 207 2.80 -4.27 -12.98
C ALA A 207 2.60 -3.48 -11.66
N PRO A 208 1.42 -2.88 -11.42
CA PRO A 208 1.22 -1.92 -10.34
C PRO A 208 1.12 -2.56 -8.94
N GLN A 209 0.94 -3.88 -8.83
CA GLN A 209 0.81 -4.58 -7.54
C GLN A 209 1.84 -5.71 -7.36
N GLY A 210 2.56 -6.07 -8.42
CA GLY A 210 3.51 -7.18 -8.42
C GLY A 210 4.94 -6.76 -8.73
N ASP A 211 5.78 -7.78 -8.87
CA ASP A 211 7.19 -7.67 -9.17
C ASP A 211 7.44 -7.79 -10.68
N ILE A 212 8.58 -7.27 -11.14
CA ILE A 212 9.02 -7.46 -12.53
C ILE A 212 10.40 -8.10 -12.53
N ALA A 213 10.50 -9.30 -13.09
CA ALA A 213 11.74 -10.06 -13.19
C ALA A 213 12.16 -10.21 -14.65
N ILE A 214 13.33 -9.67 -14.99
CA ILE A 214 13.95 -9.77 -16.32
C ILE A 214 15.23 -10.57 -16.18
N ARG A 215 15.27 -11.76 -16.78
CA ARG A 215 16.39 -12.69 -16.57
C ARG A 215 17.71 -12.22 -17.18
N GLU A 216 17.66 -11.62 -18.36
CA GLU A 216 18.84 -11.18 -19.12
C GLU A 216 18.88 -9.65 -19.18
N SER A 217 18.35 -9.04 -20.24
CA SER A 217 18.56 -7.61 -20.51
C SER A 217 17.27 -6.83 -20.73
N ALA A 218 17.30 -5.56 -20.35
CA ALA A 218 16.26 -4.59 -20.61
C ALA A 218 16.86 -3.43 -21.42
N MET A 219 16.40 -3.23 -22.65
CA MET A 219 16.94 -2.23 -23.58
C MET A 219 15.85 -1.27 -24.05
N HIS A 220 16.04 0.03 -23.83
CA HIS A 220 15.08 1.08 -24.17
C HIS A 220 13.66 0.78 -23.65
N ALA A 221 13.59 0.19 -22.46
CA ALA A 221 12.35 -0.27 -21.87
C ALA A 221 11.81 0.74 -20.83
N HIS A 222 10.49 0.80 -20.72
CA HIS A 222 9.81 1.52 -19.65
C HIS A 222 9.21 0.50 -18.70
N ILE A 223 9.83 0.34 -17.54
CA ILE A 223 9.49 -0.68 -16.54
C ILE A 223 8.88 0.02 -15.34
N ARG A 224 7.71 -0.46 -14.89
CA ARG A 224 7.02 0.06 -13.73
C ARG A 224 6.47 -1.07 -12.88
N ALA A 225 7.12 -1.35 -11.77
CA ALA A 225 6.68 -2.30 -10.77
C ALA A 225 6.11 -1.60 -9.53
N GLY A 226 5.11 -2.21 -8.91
CA GLY A 226 4.56 -1.78 -7.62
C GLY A 226 5.35 -2.29 -6.42
N ARG A 227 6.26 -3.24 -6.62
CA ARG A 227 7.09 -3.81 -5.56
C ARG A 227 8.57 -3.72 -5.91
N SER A 228 9.11 -4.75 -6.57
CA SER A 228 10.52 -4.79 -6.94
C SER A 228 10.74 -5.04 -8.43
N VAL A 229 11.90 -4.59 -8.93
CA VAL A 229 12.38 -4.92 -10.27
C VAL A 229 13.74 -5.59 -10.15
N THR A 230 13.88 -6.75 -10.78
CA THR A 230 15.16 -7.48 -10.86
C THR A 230 15.56 -7.65 -12.32
N VAL A 231 16.75 -7.20 -12.68
CA VAL A 231 17.35 -7.38 -14.02
C VAL A 231 18.68 -8.09 -13.92
N GLY A 232 18.77 -9.29 -14.50
CA GLY A 232 19.91 -10.20 -14.30
C GLY A 232 21.22 -9.81 -15.00
N ASP A 233 21.17 -9.09 -16.12
CA ASP A 233 22.35 -8.71 -16.90
C ASP A 233 22.54 -7.20 -17.01
N ILE A 234 21.83 -6.56 -17.94
CA ILE A 234 22.06 -5.16 -18.29
C ILE A 234 20.74 -4.42 -18.48
N LEU A 235 20.66 -3.24 -17.89
CA LEU A 235 19.59 -2.27 -18.09
C LEU A 235 20.16 -1.08 -18.85
N LEU A 236 19.77 -0.94 -20.11
CA LEU A 236 20.33 0.03 -21.04
C LEU A 236 19.22 0.89 -21.63
N GLY A 237 19.16 2.15 -21.22
CA GLY A 237 18.23 3.13 -21.77
C GLY A 237 16.77 2.94 -21.33
N GLY A 238 16.07 4.06 -21.23
CA GLY A 238 14.68 4.11 -20.77
C GLY A 238 14.56 4.43 -19.28
N SER A 239 13.46 3.98 -18.67
CA SER A 239 13.14 4.29 -17.27
C SER A 239 12.70 3.05 -16.52
N CYS A 240 13.32 2.78 -15.39
CA CYS A 240 12.94 1.72 -14.47
C CYS A 240 12.41 2.32 -13.17
N TYR A 241 11.18 1.98 -12.83
CA TYR A 241 10.52 2.42 -11.60
C TYR A 241 10.09 1.22 -10.77
N ALA A 242 10.41 1.25 -9.47
CA ALA A 242 9.92 0.32 -8.47
C ALA A 242 9.60 1.06 -7.16
N GLU A 243 8.58 0.63 -6.42
CA GLU A 243 8.27 1.26 -5.12
C GLU A 243 9.29 0.85 -4.05
N GLY A 244 9.76 -0.39 -4.07
CA GLY A 244 10.73 -0.94 -3.11
C GLY A 244 12.15 -1.06 -3.65
N LEU A 245 12.48 -2.23 -4.21
CA LEU A 245 13.85 -2.59 -4.59
C LEU A 245 14.03 -2.58 -6.12
N ILE A 246 15.10 -1.96 -6.59
CA ILE A 246 15.62 -2.19 -7.95
C ILE A 246 16.95 -2.91 -7.82
N GLU A 247 17.05 -4.11 -8.37
CA GLU A 247 18.30 -4.85 -8.46
C GLU A 247 18.70 -5.03 -9.92
N VAL A 248 19.91 -4.60 -10.26
CA VAL A 248 20.45 -4.70 -11.61
C VAL A 248 21.94 -5.06 -11.55
N ARG A 249 22.42 -5.91 -12.46
CA ARG A 249 23.86 -6.18 -12.53
C ARG A 249 24.63 -5.05 -13.21
N ILE A 250 24.19 -4.61 -14.38
CA ILE A 250 24.81 -3.50 -15.11
C ILE A 250 23.77 -2.43 -15.42
N ALA A 251 24.00 -1.20 -14.97
CA ALA A 251 23.14 -0.06 -15.28
C ALA A 251 23.85 0.88 -16.27
N GLY A 252 23.23 1.12 -17.42
CA GLY A 252 23.76 1.96 -18.49
C GLY A 252 24.81 1.26 -19.35
N SER A 253 25.58 2.05 -20.10
CA SER A 253 26.65 1.57 -20.98
C SER A 253 27.73 2.65 -21.18
N ASP A 254 28.91 2.26 -21.65
CA ASP A 254 30.02 3.18 -21.97
C ASP A 254 29.66 4.24 -23.02
N SER A 255 28.68 3.96 -23.89
CA SER A 255 28.17 4.93 -24.86
C SER A 255 27.35 6.06 -24.21
N GLY A 256 27.11 5.99 -22.89
CA GLY A 256 26.44 7.04 -22.13
C GLY A 256 24.95 7.17 -22.48
N VAL A 257 24.28 6.04 -22.74
CA VAL A 257 22.83 6.00 -22.99
C VAL A 257 22.09 6.43 -21.72
N PRO A 258 21.25 7.48 -21.78
CA PRO A 258 20.54 7.98 -20.61
C PRO A 258 19.61 6.92 -20.06
N THR A 259 19.83 6.55 -18.81
CA THR A 259 19.11 5.47 -18.12
C THR A 259 18.67 6.00 -16.77
N THR A 260 17.37 5.94 -16.47
CA THR A 260 16.83 6.44 -15.21
C THR A 260 16.35 5.28 -14.35
N LEU A 261 16.87 5.17 -13.13
CA LEU A 261 16.43 4.23 -12.10
C LEU A 261 15.73 5.02 -11.00
N ILE A 262 14.50 4.66 -10.66
CA ILE A 262 13.67 5.34 -9.68
C ILE A 262 13.15 4.31 -8.68
N ALA A 263 13.71 4.30 -7.48
CA ALA A 263 13.18 3.54 -6.36
C ALA A 263 12.47 4.47 -5.38
N GLY A 264 11.40 3.99 -4.77
CA GLY A 264 10.66 4.74 -3.76
C GLY A 264 9.31 5.25 -4.25
N PRO A 265 8.52 5.83 -3.34
CA PRO A 265 7.16 6.24 -3.61
C PRO A 265 7.15 7.32 -4.69
N ASN A 266 6.36 7.07 -5.74
CA ASN A 266 6.27 7.96 -6.88
C ASN A 266 5.89 9.38 -6.43
N LYS A 267 6.70 10.37 -6.77
CA LYS A 267 6.36 11.79 -6.56
C LYS A 267 4.96 12.14 -7.08
N ARG A 268 4.52 11.52 -8.18
CA ARG A 268 3.17 11.71 -8.72
C ARG A 268 2.06 11.23 -7.76
N LEU A 269 2.30 10.18 -6.98
CA LEU A 269 1.32 9.70 -5.99
C LEU A 269 1.16 10.73 -4.86
N TYR A 270 2.25 11.36 -4.41
CA TYR A 270 2.16 12.47 -3.44
C TYR A 270 1.45 13.69 -4.03
N GLU A 271 1.76 14.08 -5.26
CA GLU A 271 1.07 15.18 -5.95
C GLU A 271 -0.44 14.89 -6.10
N GLU A 272 -0.81 13.63 -6.37
CA GLU A 272 -2.21 13.20 -6.47
C GLU A 272 -2.92 13.20 -5.11
N VAL A 273 -2.25 12.77 -4.05
CA VAL A 273 -2.78 12.87 -2.67
C VAL A 273 -3.01 14.32 -2.28
N GLU A 274 -2.09 15.22 -2.59
CA GLU A 274 -2.24 16.64 -2.27
C GLU A 274 -3.37 17.27 -3.11
N ALA A 275 -3.50 16.91 -4.39
CA ALA A 275 -4.62 17.35 -5.21
C ALA A 275 -5.98 16.86 -4.69
N ILE A 276 -6.07 15.63 -4.15
CA ILE A 276 -7.28 15.12 -3.49
C ILE A 276 -7.55 15.89 -2.20
N ARG A 277 -6.51 16.22 -1.43
CA ARG A 277 -6.62 17.02 -0.20
C ARG A 277 -7.18 18.42 -0.49
N ASP A 278 -6.66 19.10 -1.51
CA ASP A 278 -7.15 20.41 -1.95
C ASP A 278 -8.61 20.37 -2.39
N ARG A 279 -9.00 19.35 -3.15
CA ARG A 279 -10.40 19.15 -3.57
C ARG A 279 -11.31 18.92 -2.36
N ALA A 280 -10.89 18.06 -1.44
CA ALA A 280 -11.65 17.80 -0.22
C ALA A 280 -11.83 19.06 0.64
N GLN A 281 -10.80 19.91 0.77
CA GLN A 281 -10.89 21.17 1.49
C GLN A 281 -11.91 22.14 0.86
N ARG A 282 -11.95 22.25 -0.47
CA ARG A 282 -12.94 23.06 -1.18
C ARG A 282 -14.36 22.55 -0.93
N THR A 283 -14.57 21.24 -1.06
CA THR A 283 -15.87 20.62 -0.80
C THR A 283 -16.30 20.81 0.67
N ILE A 284 -15.38 20.71 1.63
CA ILE A 284 -15.66 20.98 3.05
C ILE A 284 -16.05 22.46 3.26
N ALA A 285 -15.42 23.40 2.57
CA ALA A 285 -15.77 24.82 2.66
C ALA A 285 -17.20 25.08 2.13
N GLU A 286 -17.56 24.52 0.97
CA GLU A 286 -18.93 24.57 0.44
C GLU A 286 -19.94 23.91 1.38
N LEU A 287 -19.57 22.81 2.04
CA LEU A 287 -20.41 22.12 3.02
C LEU A 287 -20.66 22.99 4.26
N ARG A 288 -19.65 23.73 4.73
CA ARG A 288 -19.79 24.67 5.86
C ARG A 288 -20.74 25.83 5.54
N GLU A 289 -20.67 26.38 4.32
CA GLU A 289 -21.61 27.42 3.87
C GLU A 289 -23.05 26.89 3.81
N ASN A 290 -23.24 25.71 3.21
CA ASN A 290 -24.54 25.04 3.15
C ASN A 290 -25.06 24.66 4.55
N ASP A 291 -24.19 24.31 5.49
CA ASP A 291 -24.55 24.03 6.88
C ASP A 291 -24.99 25.27 7.64
N ALA A 292 -24.34 26.41 7.41
CA ALA A 292 -24.78 27.68 7.98
C ALA A 292 -26.18 28.07 7.48
N LEU A 293 -26.43 27.89 6.17
CA LEU A 293 -27.75 28.07 5.55
C LEU A 293 -28.81 27.12 6.15
N CYS A 294 -28.49 25.84 6.29
CA CYS A 294 -29.37 24.87 6.92
C CYS A 294 -29.67 25.25 8.38
N ARG A 295 -28.67 25.61 9.19
CA ARG A 295 -28.87 26.00 10.60
C ARG A 295 -29.75 27.25 10.76
N ALA A 296 -29.70 28.18 9.80
CA ALA A 296 -30.54 29.38 9.84
C ALA A 296 -32.01 29.10 9.48
N LEU A 297 -32.26 28.19 8.54
CA LEU A 297 -33.58 27.97 7.94
C LEU A 297 -34.35 26.76 8.53
N LEU A 298 -33.65 25.73 9.02
CA LEU A 298 -34.28 24.53 9.62
C LEU A 298 -35.18 24.85 10.83
N PRO A 299 -34.78 25.71 11.79
CA PRO A 299 -35.65 26.03 12.94
C PRO A 299 -36.93 26.77 12.53
N GLN A 300 -36.90 27.50 11.39
CA GLN A 300 -38.05 28.25 10.88
C GLN A 300 -39.09 27.33 10.22
N GLU A 301 -38.65 26.27 9.53
CA GLU A 301 -39.55 25.20 9.05
C GLU A 301 -40.16 24.42 10.24
N GLU A 302 -39.33 24.03 11.22
CA GLU A 302 -39.74 23.20 12.38
C GLU A 302 -40.70 23.94 13.32
N ALA A 303 -40.56 25.26 13.45
CA ALA A 303 -41.49 26.11 14.20
C ALA A 303 -42.86 26.28 13.51
N GLY A 304 -43.10 25.64 12.36
CA GLY A 304 -44.37 25.70 11.63
C GLY A 304 -44.61 27.02 10.90
N ALA A 305 -43.58 27.87 10.74
CA ALA A 305 -43.69 29.09 9.96
C ALA A 305 -43.65 28.75 8.46
N ALA A 306 -44.66 29.19 7.70
CA ALA A 306 -44.70 29.01 6.27
C ALA A 306 -43.59 29.84 5.61
N LEU A 307 -42.43 29.24 5.38
CA LEU A 307 -41.32 29.87 4.68
C LEU A 307 -41.71 30.24 3.24
N PRO A 308 -41.19 31.35 2.70
CA PRO A 308 -41.34 31.69 1.29
C PRO A 308 -40.86 30.54 0.40
N VAL A 309 -41.56 30.29 -0.71
CA VAL A 309 -41.23 29.23 -1.69
C VAL A 309 -39.76 29.31 -2.15
N SER A 310 -39.20 30.52 -2.22
CA SER A 310 -37.79 30.78 -2.54
C SER A 310 -36.81 30.26 -1.49
N ASP A 311 -37.12 30.38 -0.20
CA ASP A 311 -36.25 29.95 0.89
C ASP A 311 -36.35 28.44 1.14
N ARG A 312 -37.54 27.88 0.94
CA ARG A 312 -37.75 26.42 0.93
C ARG A 312 -36.96 25.74 -0.20
N LEU A 313 -36.91 26.36 -1.38
CA LEU A 313 -36.10 25.87 -2.50
C LEU A 313 -34.59 25.97 -2.22
N ARG A 314 -34.13 27.04 -1.53
CA ARG A 314 -32.72 27.18 -1.12
C ARG A 314 -32.34 26.12 -0.10
N LEU A 315 -33.18 25.86 0.89
CA LEU A 315 -32.98 24.82 1.89
C LEU A 315 -32.90 23.42 1.25
N TRP A 316 -33.83 23.08 0.36
CA TRP A 316 -33.81 21.81 -0.36
C TRP A 316 -32.55 21.62 -1.22
N ARG A 317 -32.09 22.68 -1.88
CA ARG A 317 -30.82 22.66 -2.63
C ARG A 317 -29.62 22.47 -1.72
N ALA A 318 -29.57 23.16 -0.59
CA ALA A 318 -28.50 23.03 0.39
C ALA A 318 -28.44 21.61 0.99
N LEU A 319 -29.59 21.01 1.33
CA LEU A 319 -29.67 19.63 1.82
C LEU A 319 -29.24 18.61 0.77
N ALA A 320 -29.70 18.76 -0.48
CA ALA A 320 -29.29 17.90 -1.58
C ALA A 320 -27.79 18.03 -1.90
N ALA A 321 -27.25 19.26 -1.84
CA ALA A 321 -25.82 19.51 -2.00
C ALA A 321 -25.01 18.87 -0.88
N LYS A 322 -25.50 18.93 0.36
CA LYS A 322 -24.86 18.31 1.52
C LYS A 322 -24.76 16.79 1.40
N ALA A 323 -25.83 16.12 0.98
CA ALA A 323 -25.83 14.67 0.74
C ALA A 323 -24.80 14.27 -0.33
N ARG A 324 -24.80 14.96 -1.48
CA ARG A 324 -23.85 14.71 -2.57
C ARG A 324 -22.40 14.98 -2.16
N ALA A 325 -22.17 16.05 -1.40
CA ALA A 325 -20.86 16.40 -0.91
C ALA A 325 -20.33 15.38 0.11
N GLY A 326 -21.21 14.81 0.94
CA GLY A 326 -20.88 13.70 1.83
C GLY A 326 -20.42 12.45 1.07
N ASP A 327 -21.17 12.03 0.04
CA ASP A 327 -20.79 10.89 -0.80
C ASP A 327 -19.44 11.12 -1.52
N ALA A 328 -19.24 12.32 -2.05
CA ALA A 328 -17.98 12.70 -2.71
C ALA A 328 -16.79 12.68 -1.74
N LEU A 329 -16.96 13.20 -0.52
CA LEU A 329 -15.91 13.17 0.51
C LEU A 329 -15.58 11.74 0.95
N MET A 330 -16.57 10.85 1.07
CA MET A 330 -16.33 9.43 1.36
C MET A 330 -15.52 8.76 0.24
N GLN A 331 -15.85 9.03 -1.03
CA GLN A 331 -15.09 8.48 -2.16
C GLN A 331 -13.64 9.01 -2.18
N MET A 332 -13.47 10.32 -2.00
CA MET A 332 -12.14 10.96 -1.93
C MET A 332 -11.32 10.43 -0.75
N SER A 333 -11.93 10.22 0.41
CA SER A 333 -11.28 9.66 1.60
C SER A 333 -10.82 8.21 1.34
N ARG A 334 -11.67 7.36 0.78
CA ARG A 334 -11.29 5.99 0.38
C ARG A 334 -10.13 5.98 -0.62
N GLN A 335 -10.17 6.86 -1.61
CA GLN A 335 -9.09 6.97 -2.59
C GLN A 335 -7.79 7.47 -1.93
N LYS A 336 -7.86 8.47 -1.06
CA LYS A 336 -6.71 8.98 -0.29
C LYS A 336 -6.09 7.87 0.57
N SER A 337 -6.90 7.15 1.36
CA SER A 337 -6.41 6.04 2.20
C SER A 337 -5.77 4.93 1.38
N ARG A 338 -6.32 4.63 0.19
CA ARG A 338 -5.70 3.66 -0.74
C ARG A 338 -4.32 4.12 -1.21
N LEU A 339 -4.20 5.38 -1.63
CA LEU A 339 -2.92 5.94 -2.09
C LEU A 339 -1.90 6.04 -0.94
N LEU A 340 -2.33 6.45 0.25
CA LEU A 340 -1.47 6.47 1.44
C LEU A 340 -1.03 5.07 1.87
N GLY A 341 -1.89 4.07 1.72
CA GLY A 341 -1.52 2.67 1.95
C GLY A 341 -0.43 2.17 1.00
N MET A 342 -0.43 2.63 -0.26
CA MET A 342 0.66 2.35 -1.21
C MET A 342 1.95 3.10 -0.82
N ILE A 343 1.83 4.31 -0.30
CA ILE A 343 2.97 5.14 0.12
C ILE A 343 3.60 4.65 1.44
N ASN A 344 2.83 4.09 2.37
CA ASN A 344 3.30 3.75 3.72
C ASN A 344 3.79 2.30 3.87
N ALA A 345 3.80 1.50 2.80
CA ALA A 345 4.21 0.10 2.86
C ALA A 345 5.74 -0.03 3.00
N ASP A 346 6.28 0.08 4.22
CA ASP A 346 7.64 -0.33 4.64
C ASP A 346 8.77 -0.08 3.61
N HIS A 347 8.79 1.11 3.00
CA HIS A 347 9.72 1.38 1.90
C HIS A 347 11.12 1.66 2.43
N THR A 348 11.91 0.61 2.64
CA THR A 348 13.35 0.71 2.47
C THR A 348 13.65 0.70 0.97
N ALA A 349 13.34 1.83 0.32
CA ALA A 349 13.59 1.98 -1.11
C ALA A 349 15.10 1.93 -1.37
N ARG A 350 15.54 1.00 -2.22
CA ARG A 350 16.96 0.78 -2.49
C ARG A 350 17.18 0.46 -3.96
N VAL A 351 18.28 0.96 -4.51
CA VAL A 351 18.78 0.58 -5.82
C VAL A 351 20.10 -0.15 -5.63
N CYS A 352 20.12 -1.43 -5.94
CA CYS A 352 21.30 -2.29 -5.85
C CYS A 352 21.88 -2.54 -7.24
N VAL A 353 23.14 -2.17 -7.40
CA VAL A 353 23.94 -2.45 -8.59
C VAL A 353 25.00 -3.48 -8.23
N THR A 354 24.80 -4.74 -8.66
CA THR A 354 25.68 -5.85 -8.30
C THR A 354 26.96 -5.92 -9.13
N GLY A 355 27.02 -5.19 -10.24
CA GLY A 355 28.18 -5.12 -11.13
C GLY A 355 28.66 -3.68 -11.30
N ARG A 356 28.24 -3.00 -12.37
CA ARG A 356 28.73 -1.67 -12.76
C ARG A 356 27.59 -0.73 -13.14
N ALA A 357 27.64 0.50 -12.64
CA ALA A 357 26.81 1.60 -13.10
C ALA A 357 27.66 2.59 -13.90
N TYR A 358 27.28 2.85 -15.14
CA TYR A 358 28.00 3.75 -16.05
C TYR A 358 27.59 5.22 -15.87
N PRO A 359 28.39 6.18 -16.39
CA PRO A 359 28.03 7.59 -16.42
C PRO A 359 26.70 7.85 -17.15
N ARG A 360 26.05 8.97 -16.82
CA ARG A 360 24.71 9.38 -17.31
C ARG A 360 23.55 8.48 -16.89
N VAL A 361 23.80 7.55 -15.97
CA VAL A 361 22.72 6.90 -15.23
C VAL A 361 22.24 7.87 -14.16
N LYS A 362 20.93 8.13 -14.15
CA LYS A 362 20.26 8.91 -13.12
C LYS A 362 19.62 7.97 -12.13
N VAL A 363 20.06 8.01 -10.88
CA VAL A 363 19.49 7.24 -9.79
C VAL A 363 18.65 8.17 -8.93
N ILE A 364 17.39 7.84 -8.73
CA ILE A 364 16.47 8.57 -7.87
C ILE A 364 16.00 7.59 -6.79
N VAL A 365 16.23 7.95 -5.53
CA VAL A 365 15.72 7.21 -4.37
C VAL A 365 14.89 8.19 -3.56
N ASP A 366 13.59 7.93 -3.47
CA ASP A 366 12.59 8.80 -2.84
C ASP A 366 12.60 10.23 -3.45
N ASP A 367 13.14 11.20 -2.73
CA ASP A 367 13.26 12.62 -3.06
C ASP A 367 14.68 13.02 -3.52
N GLN A 368 15.66 12.14 -3.37
CA GLN A 368 17.04 12.41 -3.73
C GLN A 368 17.37 11.89 -5.13
N ALA A 369 17.93 12.76 -5.97
CA ALA A 369 18.36 12.42 -7.32
C ALA A 369 19.86 12.61 -7.46
N GLN A 370 20.55 11.55 -7.91
CA GLN A 370 21.97 11.54 -8.17
C GLN A 370 22.24 11.14 -9.63
N ASP A 371 22.89 12.04 -10.37
CA ASP A 371 23.41 11.73 -11.70
C ASP A 371 24.85 11.19 -11.58
N LEU A 372 25.09 9.99 -12.13
CA LEU A 372 26.42 9.39 -12.10
C LEU A 372 27.33 10.05 -13.15
N ARG A 373 28.48 10.55 -12.69
CA ARG A 373 29.53 11.14 -13.53
C ARG A 373 30.62 10.13 -13.89
N ASP A 374 30.94 9.25 -12.95
CA ASP A 374 31.98 8.23 -13.07
C ASP A 374 31.37 6.84 -12.95
N VAL A 375 32.13 5.81 -13.37
CA VAL A 375 31.71 4.41 -13.24
C VAL A 375 31.79 4.00 -11.78
N ILE A 376 30.67 3.54 -11.22
CA ILE A 376 30.61 2.98 -9.86
C ILE A 376 30.44 1.47 -9.95
N GLN A 377 31.15 0.72 -9.11
CA GLN A 377 31.06 -0.74 -9.06
C GLN A 377 30.50 -1.19 -7.71
N TYR A 378 29.71 -2.26 -7.71
CA TYR A 378 29.17 -2.90 -6.50
C TYR A 378 28.57 -1.88 -5.52
N ALA A 379 27.52 -1.17 -5.92
CA ALA A 379 26.97 -0.08 -5.13
C ALA A 379 25.49 -0.30 -4.83
N THR A 380 25.11 -0.01 -3.59
CA THR A 380 23.73 0.13 -3.16
C THR A 380 23.47 1.58 -2.81
N PHE A 381 22.48 2.16 -3.49
CA PHE A 381 21.95 3.48 -3.23
C PHE A 381 20.72 3.32 -2.32
N SER A 382 20.76 3.96 -1.15
CA SER A 382 19.66 3.95 -0.18
C SER A 382 19.56 5.32 0.45
N LYS A 383 18.35 5.76 0.82
CA LYS A 383 18.19 6.99 1.60
C LYS A 383 18.58 6.72 3.05
N ASP A 384 19.41 7.59 3.62
CA ASP A 384 19.63 7.62 5.06
C ASP A 384 18.56 8.53 5.68
N TYR A 385 17.62 7.96 6.44
CA TYR A 385 16.49 8.71 7.00
C TYR A 385 16.90 9.68 8.13
N GLU A 386 18.09 9.51 8.71
CA GLU A 386 18.62 10.41 9.73
C GLU A 386 19.27 11.66 9.12
N ALA A 387 20.02 11.48 8.02
CA ALA A 387 20.73 12.57 7.34
C ALA A 387 19.91 13.22 6.22
N GLY A 388 18.89 12.53 5.69
CA GLY A 388 18.09 12.99 4.55
C GLY A 388 18.83 12.93 3.20
N GLU A 389 20.06 12.42 3.19
CA GLU A 389 20.92 12.34 2.00
C GLU A 389 20.94 10.91 1.42
N LEU A 390 21.34 10.82 0.14
CA LEU A 390 21.52 9.55 -0.53
C LEU A 390 22.84 8.91 -0.08
N ARG A 391 22.75 7.76 0.56
CA ARG A 391 23.90 6.98 1.02
C ARG A 391 24.27 5.93 -0.02
N ILE A 392 25.55 5.90 -0.37
CA ILE A 392 26.13 4.88 -1.24
C ILE A 392 26.93 3.92 -0.35
N THR A 393 26.47 2.69 -0.24
CA THR A 393 27.21 1.61 0.44
C THR A 393 27.70 0.59 -0.58
N PRO A 394 28.86 -0.05 -0.37
CA PRO A 394 29.26 -1.17 -1.20
C PRO A 394 28.23 -2.31 -1.08
N TYR A 395 27.89 -2.93 -2.20
CA TYR A 395 27.08 -4.15 -2.22
C TYR A 395 27.87 -5.26 -1.51
N ARG A 396 27.29 -5.84 -0.44
CA ARG A 396 27.91 -6.89 0.38
C ARG A 396 27.35 -8.25 0.05
#